data_AF-A0A7T8KM01-F1
#
_entry.id   AF-A0A7T8KM01-F1
#
_cell.length_a   1.000
_cell.length_b   1.000
_cell.length_c   1.000
_cell.angle_alpha   90.00
_cell.angle_beta   90.00
_cell.angle_gamma   90.00
#
_symmetry.space_group_name_H-M   'P 1'
#
loop_
_entity.id
_entity.type
_entity.pdbx_description
1 polymer ?
#
loop_
_entity_poly.entity_id
_entity_poly.type
_entity_poly.pdbx_seq_one_letter_code
_entity_poly.pdbx_strand_id
1 'polypeptide(L)' 'KSISTLPNSHQEPQECQNRRVAPWSPDANPLDHAFWPHIESKTCKLRHPNIAALKAA' A
#
# COMPACT_ATOMS: atom_id res chain seq x y z
N LYS A 1 -19.03 -39.84 14.02
CA LYS A 1 -18.77 -38.95 12.87
C LYS A 1 -18.90 -37.51 13.35
N SER A 2 -17.80 -36.77 13.42
CA SER A 2 -17.78 -35.31 13.28
C SER A 2 -16.33 -34.89 13.18
N ILE A 3 -15.91 -34.54 11.97
CA ILE A 3 -14.64 -33.88 11.68
C ILE A 3 -15.02 -32.39 11.60
N SER A 4 -14.58 -31.59 12.58
CA SER A 4 -14.63 -30.13 12.46
C SER A 4 -13.23 -29.66 12.07
N THR A 5 -13.11 -29.46 10.77
CA THR A 5 -11.96 -28.93 10.02
C THR A 5 -11.59 -27.51 10.48
N LEU A 6 -10.28 -27.26 10.65
CA LEU A 6 -9.62 -25.97 10.44
C LEU A 6 -8.57 -26.18 9.33
N PRO A 7 -8.05 -25.13 8.68
CA PRO A 7 -8.64 -23.88 8.20
C PRO A 7 -8.45 -23.76 6.66
N ASN A 8 -9.28 -22.98 5.96
CA ASN A 8 -9.01 -22.61 4.55
C ASN A 8 -9.35 -21.13 4.40
N SER A 9 -8.37 -20.23 4.35
CA SER A 9 -7.71 -19.76 3.12
C SER A 9 -8.69 -19.47 1.99
N HIS A 10 -9.11 -18.21 1.85
CA HIS A 10 -8.94 -17.38 0.66
C HIS A 10 -9.90 -16.18 0.63
N GLN A 11 -9.31 -15.04 0.26
CA GLN A 11 -9.91 -13.85 -0.35
C GLN A 11 -11.22 -13.30 0.25
N GLU A 12 -11.07 -12.24 1.07
CA GLU A 12 -12.07 -11.16 1.05
C GLU A 12 -11.79 -10.28 -0.19
N PRO A 13 -12.83 -9.93 -0.97
CA PRO A 13 -12.70 -9.23 -2.23
C PRO A 13 -12.26 -7.77 -2.06
N GLN A 14 -11.74 -7.24 -3.16
CA GLN A 14 -11.24 -5.88 -3.35
C GLN A 14 -12.38 -4.84 -3.19
N GLU A 15 -12.72 -4.47 -1.96
CA GLU A 15 -13.57 -3.31 -1.69
C GLU A 15 -12.72 -2.14 -1.17
N CYS A 16 -12.62 -1.10 -2.00
CA CYS A 16 -12.22 0.25 -1.60
C CYS A 16 -13.27 0.83 -0.64
N GLN A 17 -13.41 0.25 0.54
CA GLN A 17 -14.38 0.70 1.55
C GLN A 17 -13.67 0.87 2.87
N ASN A 18 -13.31 2.13 3.14
CA ASN A 18 -13.06 2.67 4.47
C ASN A 18 -12.22 1.76 5.39
N ARG A 19 -11.10 1.25 4.87
CA ARG A 19 -10.17 0.41 5.63
C ARG A 19 -9.59 1.28 6.72
N ARG A 20 -10.14 1.19 7.94
CA ARG A 20 -9.55 1.79 9.14
C ARG A 20 -8.20 1.11 9.33
N VAL A 21 -7.16 1.69 8.73
CA VAL A 21 -5.79 1.30 9.00
C VAL A 21 -5.58 1.54 10.49
N ALA A 22 -5.12 0.53 11.22
CA ALA A 22 -4.82 0.69 12.62
C ALA A 22 -3.83 1.87 12.79
N PRO A 23 -3.97 2.70 13.84
CA PRO A 23 -3.02 3.77 14.10
C PRO A 23 -1.58 3.24 14.06
N TRP A 24 -0.68 4.01 13.45
CA TRP A 24 0.76 3.69 13.36
C TRP A 24 1.10 2.38 12.62
N SER A 25 0.22 1.92 11.71
CA SER A 25 0.46 0.71 10.90
C SER A 25 0.68 1.05 9.41
N PRO A 26 1.82 1.68 9.04
CA PRO A 26 2.11 2.03 7.65
C PRO A 26 2.28 0.77 6.76
N ASP A 27 2.73 -0.33 7.34
CA ASP A 27 2.80 -1.65 6.70
C ASP A 27 1.43 -2.23 6.35
N ALA A 28 0.36 -1.81 7.02
CA ALA A 28 -1.01 -2.21 6.69
C ALA A 28 -1.65 -1.35 5.59
N ASN A 29 -1.05 -0.20 5.24
CA ASN A 29 -1.53 0.66 4.16
C ASN A 29 -0.67 0.50 2.90
N PRO A 30 -1.20 -0.05 1.79
CA PRO A 30 -0.43 -0.25 0.56
C PRO A 30 0.11 1.05 -0.04
N LEU A 31 -0.50 2.19 0.26
CA LEU A 31 0.04 3.47 -0.16
C LEU A 31 1.37 3.79 0.55
N ASP A 32 1.45 3.48 1.84
CA ASP A 32 2.63 3.80 2.66
C ASP A 32 3.78 2.83 2.45
N HIS A 33 3.54 1.52 2.39
CA HIS A 33 4.65 0.54 2.29
C HIS A 33 5.03 0.14 0.87
N ALA A 34 4.20 0.43 -0.14
CA ALA A 34 4.47 0.03 -1.53
C ALA A 34 4.49 1.22 -2.49
N PHE A 35 3.42 2.01 -2.53
CA PHE A 35 3.30 3.09 -3.52
C PHE A 35 4.29 4.23 -3.29
N TRP A 36 4.32 4.83 -2.10
CA TRP A 36 5.21 5.97 -1.82
C TRP A 36 6.69 5.63 -1.95
N PRO A 37 7.20 4.49 -1.43
CA PRO A 37 8.59 4.08 -1.67
C PRO A 37 8.91 3.90 -3.16
N HIS A 38 7.96 3.39 -3.96
CA HIS A 38 8.15 3.27 -5.41
C HIS A 38 8.30 4.64 -6.09
N ILE A 39 7.43 5.60 -5.76
CA ILE A 39 7.50 6.96 -6.28
C ILE A 39 8.81 7.63 -5.87
N GLU A 40 9.15 7.57 -4.58
CA GLU A 40 10.39 8.14 -4.05
C GLU A 40 11.63 7.57 -4.74
N SER A 41 11.68 6.25 -4.95
CA SER A 41 12.78 5.59 -5.64
C SER A 41 12.98 6.04 -7.11
N LYS A 42 11.99 6.68 -7.72
CA LYS A 42 12.05 7.20 -9.09
C LYS A 42 12.34 8.69 -9.12
N THR A 43 11.61 9.48 -8.33
CA THR A 43 11.69 10.95 -8.36
C THR A 43 12.89 11.47 -7.57
N CYS A 44 13.25 10.86 -6.45
CA CYS A 44 14.37 11.33 -5.62
C CYS A 44 15.75 10.95 -6.15
N LYS A 45 15.84 10.16 -7.23
CA LYS A 45 17.12 9.86 -7.91
C LYS A 45 17.73 11.09 -8.58
N LEU A 46 16.90 12.05 -8.97
CA LEU A 46 17.32 13.27 -9.66
C LEU A 46 16.86 14.48 -8.86
N ARG A 47 17.71 15.50 -8.77
CA ARG A 47 17.31 16.76 -8.17
C ARG A 47 16.44 17.53 -9.16
N HIS A 48 15.19 17.79 -8.79
CA HIS A 48 14.31 18.65 -9.57
C HIS A 48 14.53 20.13 -9.21
N PRO A 49 14.58 21.04 -10.19
CA PRO A 49 14.83 22.46 -9.95
C PRO A 49 13.64 23.19 -9.32
N ASN A 50 12.41 22.67 -9.48
CA ASN A 50 11.19 23.23 -8.93
C ASN A 50 10.06 22.17 -8.92
N ILE A 51 8.91 22.54 -8.35
CA ILE A 51 7.73 21.67 -8.20
C ILE A 51 7.12 21.29 -9.57
N ALA A 52 7.14 22.17 -10.56
CA ALA A 52 6.59 21.87 -11.88
C ALA A 52 7.40 20.76 -12.58
N ALA A 53 8.73 20.82 -12.49
CA ALA A 53 9.62 19.79 -12.99
C ALA A 53 9.47 18.45 -12.24
N LEU A 54 9.19 18.49 -10.94
CA LEU A 54 8.88 17.29 -10.15
C LEU A 54 7.56 16.63 -10.58
N LYS A 55 6.52 17.42 -10.85
CA LYS A 55 5.21 16.90 -11.28
C LYS A 55 5.22 16.26 -12.67
N ALA A 56 6.18 16.65 -13.51
CA ALA A 56 6.32 16.14 -14.88
C ALA A 56 7.20 14.89 -14.99
N ALA A 57 7.88 14.49 -13.90
CA ALA A 57 8.79 13.34 -13.84
C ALA A 57 8.06 12.06 -13.44
#